data_AF-A0A373CUJ5-F1
#
_entry.id   AF-A0A373CUJ5-F1
#
_cell.length_a   1.000
_cell.length_b   1.000
_cell.length_c   1.000
_cell.angle_alpha   90.00
_cell.angle_beta   90.00
_cell.angle_gamma   90.00
#
_symmetry.space_group_name_H-M   'P 1'
#
loop_
_entity.id
_entity.type
_entity.pdbx_description
1 polymer ?
#
loop_
_entity_poly.entity_id
_entity_poly.type
_entity_poly.pdbx_seq_one_letter_code
_entity_poly.pdbx_strand_id
1 'polypeptide(L)' 'MPIIYKDSEQFLIELKKLMLENKITQREIADKLNIKPQGLTKLLNKKNFSFEDAQKILSAMGYNLIVDFQHSSVTTDLHH' A
#
# COMPACT_ATOMS: atom_id res chain seq x y z
N MET A 1 -16.02 -1.47 0.88
CA MET A 1 -15.74 -2.40 -0.24
C MET A 1 -14.25 -2.74 -0.20
N PRO A 2 -13.85 -4.00 -0.37
CA PRO A 2 -12.43 -4.34 -0.49
C PRO A 2 -11.86 -3.70 -1.77
N ILE A 3 -10.68 -3.11 -1.69
CA ILE A 3 -9.96 -2.63 -2.88
C ILE A 3 -9.25 -3.83 -3.49
N ILE A 4 -9.62 -4.17 -4.73
CA ILE A 4 -8.90 -5.21 -5.50
C ILE A 4 -7.75 -4.51 -6.22
N TYR A 5 -6.53 -4.79 -5.78
CA TYR A 5 -5.31 -4.27 -6.38
C TYR A 5 -4.91 -5.12 -7.59
N LYS A 6 -4.66 -4.47 -8.72
CA LYS A 6 -4.21 -5.12 -9.97
C LYS A 6 -2.68 -5.20 -10.06
N ASP A 7 -2.00 -4.21 -9.49
CA ASP A 7 -0.55 -4.08 -9.52
C ASP A 7 -0.03 -3.23 -8.34
N SER A 8 1.30 -3.17 -8.21
CA SER A 8 1.97 -2.37 -7.18
C SER A 8 1.77 -0.86 -7.37
N GLU A 9 1.47 -0.38 -8.58
CA GLU A 9 1.27 1.04 -8.84
C GLU A 9 -0.05 1.52 -8.23
N GLN A 10 -1.14 0.78 -8.45
CA GLN A 10 -2.43 1.03 -7.83
C GLN A 10 -2.31 1.00 -6.29
N PHE A 11 -1.56 0.05 -5.74
CA PHE A 11 -1.30 0.00 -4.30
C PHE A 11 -0.61 1.27 -3.78
N LEU A 12 0.43 1.75 -4.48
CA LEU A 12 1.14 2.98 -4.12
C LEU A 12 0.25 4.22 -4.23
N ILE A 13 -0.66 4.27 -5.20
CA ILE A 13 -1.64 5.35 -5.34
C ILE A 13 -2.57 5.39 -4.12
N GLU A 14 -3.12 4.24 -3.71
CA GLU A 14 -4.00 4.17 -2.53
C GLU A 14 -3.26 4.52 -1.23
N LEU A 15 -2.00 4.09 -1.09
CA LEU A 15 -1.15 4.51 0.04
C LEU A 15 -0.96 6.03 0.07
N LYS A 16 -0.70 6.66 -1.08
CA LYS A 16 -0.53 8.13 -1.18
C LYS A 16 -1.84 8.87 -0.92
N LYS A 17 -2.99 8.34 -1.34
CA LYS A 17 -4.32 8.90 -0.99
C LYS A 17 -4.56 8.84 0.51
N LEU A 18 -4.27 7.70 1.15
CA LEU A 18 -4.38 7.55 2.60
C LEU A 18 -3.53 8.58 3.36
N MET A 19 -2.30 8.84 2.88
CA MET A 19 -1.46 9.91 3.43
C MET A 19 -2.13 11.28 3.32
N LEU A 20 -2.68 11.61 2.15
CA LEU A 20 -3.33 12.90 1.89
C LEU A 20 -4.59 13.10 2.77
N GLU A 21 -5.45 12.08 2.83
CA GLU A 21 -6.70 12.10 3.62
C GLU A 21 -6.45 12.33 5.10
N ASN A 22 -5.39 11.72 5.64
CA ASN A 22 -5.02 11.82 7.05
C ASN A 22 -4.03 12.94 7.33
N LYS A 23 -3.69 13.77 6.32
CA LYS A 23 -2.71 14.86 6.40
C LYS A 23 -1.34 14.42 6.94
N ILE A 24 -0.96 13.17 6.68
CA ILE A 24 0.32 12.62 7.08
C ILE A 24 1.37 12.93 6.02
N THR A 25 2.45 13.60 6.40
CA THR A 25 3.50 13.99 5.45
C THR A 25 4.56 12.90 5.28
N GLN A 26 5.24 12.87 4.12
CA GLN A 26 6.41 12.01 3.91
C GLN A 26 7.51 12.29 4.94
N ARG A 27 7.63 13.54 5.41
CA ARG A 27 8.60 13.91 6.46
C ARG A 27 8.27 13.23 7.78
N GLU A 28 7.02 13.31 8.24
CA GLU A 28 6.59 12.66 9.48
C GLU A 28 6.81 11.14 9.44
N ILE A 29 6.53 10.50 8.31
CA ILE A 29 6.78 9.06 8.14
C ILE A 29 8.28 8.77 8.20
N ALA A 30 9.11 9.56 7.51
CA ALA A 30 10.56 9.40 7.53
C ALA A 30 11.14 9.58 8.95
N ASP A 31 10.65 10.58 9.68
CA ASP A 31 11.04 10.84 11.07
C ASP A 31 10.67 9.67 11.98
N LYS A 32 9.45 9.13 11.87
CA LYS A 32 9.00 7.94 12.62
C LYS A 32 9.77 6.67 12.29
N LEU A 33 10.22 6.53 11.04
CA LEU A 33 11.07 5.42 10.60
C LEU A 33 12.55 5.64 10.91
N ASN A 34 12.93 6.79 11.48
CA ASN A 34 14.31 7.19 11.72
C ASN A 34 15.18 7.12 10.45
N ILE A 35 14.64 7.58 9.32
CA ILE A 35 15.32 7.67 8.02
C ILE A 35 15.28 9.10 7.47
N LYS A 36 16.16 9.40 6.52
CA LYS A 36 16.08 10.68 5.78
C LYS A 36 14.88 10.68 4.83
N PRO A 37 14.27 11.84 4.51
CA PRO A 37 13.17 11.93 3.54
C PRO A 37 13.47 11.28 2.19
N GLN A 38 14.70 11.42 1.69
CA GLN A 38 15.15 10.75 0.45
C GLN A 38 15.11 9.21 0.54
N GLY A 39 15.31 8.65 1.74
CA GLY A 39 15.19 7.22 2.00
C GLY A 39 13.74 6.74 1.81
N LEU A 40 12.77 7.52 2.32
CA LEU A 40 11.35 7.22 2.11
C LEU A 40 10.96 7.36 0.63
N THR A 41 11.44 8.41 -0.06
CA THR A 41 11.21 8.56 -1.51
C THR A 41 11.74 7.36 -2.30
N LYS A 42 12.93 6.85 -1.95
CA LYS A 42 13.48 5.62 -2.56
C LYS A 42 12.62 4.39 -2.25
N LEU A 43 12.11 4.27 -1.03
CA LEU A 43 11.24 3.17 -0.63
C LEU A 43 9.92 3.18 -1.44
N LEU A 44 9.29 4.35 -1.56
CA LEU A 44 8.04 4.53 -2.32
C LEU A 44 8.20 4.32 -3.84
N ASN A 45 9.40 4.51 -4.38
CA ASN A 45 9.68 4.38 -5.82
C ASN A 45 10.45 3.10 -6.17
N LYS A 46 10.51 2.13 -5.24
CA LYS A 46 11.22 0.87 -5.45
C LYS A 46 10.51 0.06 -6.54
N LYS A 47 11.25 -0.37 -7.57
CA LYS A 47 10.72 -1.19 -8.70
C LYS A 47 9.97 -2.43 -8.21
N ASN A 48 10.49 -3.07 -7.16
CA ASN A 48 9.90 -4.24 -6.50
C ASN A 48 9.44 -3.84 -5.10
N PHE A 49 8.41 -3.02 -5.01
CA PHE A 49 7.79 -2.64 -3.75
C PHE A 49 7.10 -3.84 -3.10
N SER A 50 7.54 -4.23 -1.90
CA SER A 50 7.05 -5.44 -1.21
C SER A 50 6.00 -5.13 -0.14
N PHE A 51 5.31 -6.17 0.35
CA PHE A 51 4.44 -6.05 1.52
C PHE A 51 5.20 -5.61 2.79
N GLU A 52 6.47 -5.95 2.91
CA GLU A 52 7.30 -5.49 4.03
C GLU A 52 7.53 -3.97 3.95
N ASP A 53 7.80 -3.46 2.75
CA ASP A 53 7.94 -2.01 2.53
C ASP A 53 6.62 -1.30 2.86
N ALA A 54 5.48 -1.87 2.44
CA ALA A 54 4.14 -1.37 2.77
C ALA A 54 3.86 -1.37 4.28
N GLN A 55 4.09 -2.51 4.95
CA GLN A 55 3.87 -2.67 6.38
C GLN A 55 4.72 -1.66 7.18
N LYS A 56 5.98 -1.43 6.80
CA LYS A 56 6.83 -0.43 7.46
C LYS A 56 6.22 0.97 7.40
N ILE A 57 5.79 1.39 6.22
CA ILE A 57 5.18 2.72 6.01
C ILE A 57 3.85 2.82 6.77
N LEU A 58 2.97 1.82 6.64
CA LEU A 58 1.67 1.79 7.32
C LEU A 58 1.84 1.79 8.84
N SER A 59 2.80 1.04 9.38
CA SER A 59 3.08 1.02 10.82
C SER A 59 3.53 2.40 11.33
N ALA A 60 4.37 3.11 10.58
CA ALA A 60 4.73 4.49 10.90
C ALA A 60 3.53 5.44 10.82
N MET A 61 2.57 5.17 9.93
CA MET A 61 1.32 5.91 9.86
C MET A 61 0.31 5.53 10.97
N GLY A 62 0.53 4.42 11.70
CA GLY A 62 -0.41 3.91 12.71
C GLY A 62 -1.48 2.95 12.16
N TYR A 63 -1.24 2.34 11.00
CA TYR A 63 -2.15 1.42 10.31
C TYR A 63 -1.58 0.00 10.25
N ASN A 64 -2.48 -0.98 10.15
CA ASN A 64 -2.14 -2.37 9.86
C ASN A 64 -2.34 -2.65 8.35
N LEU A 65 -1.44 -3.43 7.75
CA LEU A 65 -1.70 -4.01 6.43
C LEU A 65 -2.59 -5.24 6.59
N ILE A 66 -3.73 -5.25 5.89
CA ILE A 66 -4.63 -6.41 5.82
C ILE A 66 -4.65 -6.87 4.38
N VAL A 67 -4.31 -8.15 4.16
CA VAL A 67 -4.36 -8.82 2.86
C VAL A 67 -5.34 -9.98 2.97
N ASP A 68 -6.23 -10.10 1.98
CA ASP A 68 -7.27 -11.12 1.93
C ASP A 68 -7.20 -11.90 0.61
N PHE A 69 -7.86 -13.05 0.56
CA PHE A 69 -7.84 -13.96 -0.59
C PHE A 69 -9.24 -14.18 -1.13
N GLN A 70 -9.38 -14.11 -2.46
CA GLN A 70 -10.62 -14.42 -3.15
C GLN A 70 -10.45 -15.69 -3.99
N HIS A 71 -11.42 -16.60 -3.91
CA HIS A 71 -11.45 -17.78 -4.78
C HIS A 71 -11.70 -17.34 -6.22
N SER A 72 -10.88 -17.81 -7.16
CA SER A 72 -11.04 -17.63 -8.60
C SER A 72 -12.12 -18.58 -9.15
N SER A 73 -13.36 -18.44 -8.71
CA SER A 73 -14.46 -19.18 -9.34
C SER A 73 -14.73 -18.55 -10.71
N VAL A 74 -14.32 -19.25 -11.78
CA VAL A 74 -14.80 -19.03 -13.14
C VAL A 74 -16.31 -19.27 -13.12
N THR A 75 -17.09 -18.21 -13.30
CA THR A 75 -18.52 -18.35 -13.63
C THR A 75 -18.58 -19.02 -14.99
N THR A 76 -18.71 -20.35 -14.98
CA THR A 76 -19.19 -21.05 -16.18
C THR A 76 -20.69 -20.78 -16.15
N ASP A 77 -21.11 -19.75 -16.86
CA ASP A 77 -22.52 -19.56 -17.20
C ASP A 77 -22.94 -20.75 -18.09
N LEU A 78 -23.32 -21.85 -17.44
CA LEU A 78 -24.15 -22.90 -18.02
C LEU A 78 -25.54 -22.29 -18.22
N HIS A 79 -25.70 -21.54 -19.31
CA HIS A 79 -27.01 -21.32 -19.88
C HIS A 79 -27.49 -22.66 -20.47
N HIS A 80 -28.46 -23.26 -19.77
CA HIS A 80 -29.34 -24.29 -20.30
C HIS A 80 -30.55 -23.61 -20.95
#